data_AF-A0A6J4Q794-F1
#
_entry.id   AF-A0A6J4Q794-F1
#
_cell.length_a   1.000
_cell.length_b   1.000
_cell.length_c   1.000
_cell.angle_alpha   90.00
_cell.angle_beta   90.00
_cell.angle_gamma   90.00
#
_symmetry.space_group_name_H-M   'P 1'
#
loop_
_entity.id
_entity.type
_entity.pdbx_description
1 polymer ?
#
loop_
_entity_poly.entity_id
_entity_poly.type
_entity_poly.pdbx_seq_one_letter_code
_entity_poly.pdbx_strand_id
1 'polypeptide(L)'
;MNGPSNTLRLTPAQADQIRAEAAAVYPDECCGIIYGAERGGERVVGLLEPVANVFDEGERYHRFSISGQQLMRAERVAGERG
;
A
#
# COMPACT_ATOMS: atom_id res chain seq x y z
N MET A 1 3.10 19.91 -24.23
CA MET A 1 3.28 19.84 -22.76
C MET A 1 3.00 18.40 -22.37
N ASN A 2 4.02 17.64 -21.98
CA ASN A 2 3.79 16.29 -21.43
C ASN A 2 3.24 16.48 -20.01
N GLY A 3 2.05 15.92 -19.74
CA GLY A 3 1.46 15.93 -18.40
C GLY A 3 2.36 15.21 -17.39
N PRO A 4 2.09 15.35 -16.08
CA PRO A 4 2.84 14.64 -15.06
C PRO A 4 2.84 13.14 -15.34
N SER A 5 4.02 12.52 -15.32
CA SER A 5 4.19 11.08 -15.56
C SER A 5 3.52 10.33 -14.41
N ASN A 6 2.51 9.51 -14.69
CA ASN A 6 1.82 8.73 -13.65
C ASN A 6 2.59 7.44 -13.30
N THR A 7 3.92 7.46 -13.39
CA THR A 7 4.79 6.29 -13.24
C THR A 7 5.14 6.07 -11.78
N LEU A 8 4.83 4.88 -11.26
CA LEU A 8 5.25 4.40 -9.93
C LEU A 8 6.46 3.48 -10.09
N ARG A 9 7.55 3.76 -9.37
CA ARG A 9 8.76 2.94 -9.36
C ARG A 9 8.83 2.08 -8.11
N LEU A 10 8.95 0.77 -8.33
CA LEU A 10 9.19 -0.26 -7.33
C LEU A 10 10.52 -0.95 -7.64
N THR A 11 11.25 -1.35 -6.62
CA THR A 11 12.36 -2.29 -6.76
C THR A 11 11.82 -3.72 -6.95
N PRO A 12 12.60 -4.64 -7.54
CA PRO A 12 12.20 -6.05 -7.62
C PRO A 12 11.82 -6.66 -6.26
N ALA A 13 12.58 -6.33 -5.22
CA ALA A 13 12.31 -6.79 -3.85
C ALA A 13 10.96 -6.31 -3.30
N GLN A 14 10.59 -5.05 -3.56
CA GLN A 14 9.28 -4.52 -3.18
C GLN A 14 8.15 -5.22 -3.95
N ALA A 15 8.36 -5.52 -5.23
CA ALA A 15 7.38 -6.27 -6.02
C ALA A 15 7.24 -7.72 -5.51
N ASP A 16 8.34 -8.36 -5.13
CA ASP A 16 8.32 -9.71 -4.53
C ASP A 16 7.62 -9.72 -3.18
N GLN A 17 7.85 -8.70 -2.35
CA GLN A 17 7.18 -8.54 -1.07
C GLN A 17 5.66 -8.43 -1.26
N ILE A 18 5.18 -7.58 -2.17
CA ILE A 18 3.74 -7.45 -2.48
C ILE A 18 3.16 -8.79 -2.92
N ARG A 19 3.87 -9.55 -3.76
CA ARG A 19 3.43 -10.88 -4.20
C ARG A 19 3.33 -11.88 -3.05
N ALA A 20 4.31 -11.88 -2.15
CA ALA A 20 4.32 -12.77 -1.00
C ALA A 20 3.17 -12.45 -0.03
N GLU A 21 2.93 -11.17 0.24
CA GLU A 21 1.80 -10.72 1.07
C GLU A 21 0.46 -11.11 0.45
N ALA A 22 0.30 -10.91 -0.86
CA ALA A 22 -0.91 -11.30 -1.58
C ALA A 22 -1.16 -12.81 -1.58
N ALA A 23 -0.11 -13.62 -1.73
CA ALA A 23 -0.21 -15.07 -1.66
C ALA A 23 -0.59 -15.57 -0.26
N ALA A 24 -0.10 -14.91 0.80
CA ALA A 24 -0.35 -15.31 2.18
C ALA A 24 -1.80 -15.08 2.64
N VAL A 25 -2.50 -14.11 2.04
CA VAL A 25 -3.90 -13.79 2.39
C VAL A 25 -4.91 -14.40 1.43
N TYR A 26 -4.47 -15.11 0.37
CA TYR A 26 -5.38 -15.77 -0.55
C TYR A 26 -6.29 -16.77 0.19
N PRO A 27 -7.61 -16.78 -0.07
CA PRO A 27 -8.30 -16.13 -1.19
C PRO A 27 -8.90 -14.75 -0.88
N ASP A 28 -8.61 -14.19 0.29
CA ASP A 28 -9.05 -12.85 0.68
C ASP A 28 -8.27 -11.75 -0.07
N GLU A 29 -8.85 -10.55 -0.07
CA GLU A 29 -8.23 -9.39 -0.69
C GLU A 29 -6.99 -8.92 0.10
N CYS A 30 -5.86 -8.78 -0.61
CA CYS A 30 -4.65 -8.20 -0.07
C CYS A 30 -4.72 -6.68 -0.01
N CYS A 31 -4.29 -6.10 1.11
CA CYS A 31 -4.21 -4.66 1.26
C CYS A 31 -2.94 -4.23 2.00
N GLY A 32 -2.57 -2.97 1.80
CA GLY A 32 -1.33 -2.44 2.33
C GLY A 32 -1.18 -0.96 2.01
N ILE A 33 -0.19 -0.34 2.64
CA ILE A 33 0.13 1.07 2.49
C ILE A 33 1.49 1.18 1.82
N ILE A 34 1.56 2.03 0.80
CA ILE A 34 2.77 2.33 0.06
C ILE A 34 3.20 3.73 0.43
N TYR A 35 4.37 3.85 1.07
CA TYR A 35 5.01 5.12 1.33
C TYR A 35 6.08 5.39 0.28
N GLY A 36 6.23 6.64 -0.09
CA GLY A 36 7.19 7.05 -1.10
C GLY A 36 7.27 8.56 -1.22
N ALA A 37 8.08 9.01 -2.16
CA ALA A 37 8.24 10.42 -2.47
C ALA A 37 8.04 10.65 -3.97
N GLU A 38 7.55 11.84 -4.31
CA GLU A 38 7.54 12.30 -5.70
C GLU A 38 8.87 12.99 -6.03
N ARG A 39 9.53 12.55 -7.09
CA ARG A 39 10.83 13.06 -7.56
C ARG A 39 10.75 13.31 -9.06
N GLY A 40 10.81 14.58 -9.47
CA GLY A 40 10.83 14.94 -10.89
C GLY A 40 9.61 14.47 -11.68
N GLY A 41 8.43 14.39 -11.04
CA GLY A 41 7.21 13.89 -11.67
C GLY A 41 7.11 12.36 -11.72
N GLU A 42 7.97 11.63 -11.02
CA GLU A 42 7.85 10.19 -10.82
C GLU A 42 7.60 9.88 -9.34
N ARG A 43 6.80 8.85 -9.05
CA ARG A 43 6.55 8.39 -7.67
C ARG A 43 7.48 7.22 -7.36
N VAL A 44 8.34 7.37 -6.36
CA VAL A 44 9.30 6.33 -5.97
C VAL A 44 8.89 5.72 -4.63
N VAL A 45 8.68 4.40 -4.61
CA VAL A 45 8.29 3.68 -3.40
C VAL A 45 9.49 3.49 -2.48
N GLY A 46 9.33 3.91 -1.23
CA GLY A 46 10.33 3.77 -0.17
C GLY A 46 10.03 2.64 0.82
N LEU A 47 8.76 2.47 1.20
CA LEU A 47 8.34 1.49 2.20
C LEU A 47 6.98 0.88 1.84
N LEU A 48 6.84 -0.40 2.16
CA LEU A 48 5.57 -1.13 2.12
C LEU A 48 5.18 -1.51 3.55
N GLU A 49 3.94 -1.26 3.92
CA GLU A 49 3.34 -1.72 5.18
C GLU A 49 2.14 -2.63 4.87
N PRO A 50 2.19 -3.92 5.22
CA PRO A 50 1.04 -4.80 5.11
C PRO A 50 -0.09 -4.31 6.02
N VAL A 51 -1.31 -4.33 5.52
CA VAL A 51 -2.51 -4.03 6.29
C VAL A 51 -3.48 -5.20 6.12
N ALA A 52 -4.27 -5.50 7.15
CA ALA A 52 -5.32 -6.51 7.05
C ALA A 52 -6.66 -5.83 6.77
N ASN A 53 -7.48 -6.43 5.89
CA ASN A 53 -8.87 -6.06 5.76
C ASN A 53 -9.61 -6.45 7.06
N VAL A 54 -10.18 -5.46 7.76
CA VAL A 54 -10.72 -5.66 9.12
C VAL A 54 -12.20 -6.09 9.16
N PHE A 55 -12.84 -6.31 8.01
CA PHE A 55 -14.21 -6.85 7.99
C PHE A 55 -14.29 -8.28 8.55
N ASP A 56 -15.46 -8.68 9.04
CA ASP A 56 -15.75 -10.07 9.43
C ASP A 56 -15.55 -11.02 8.24
N GLU A 57 -15.11 -12.25 8.50
CA GLU A 57 -14.68 -13.24 7.49
C GLU A 57 -15.71 -13.49 6.38
N GLY A 58 -17.02 -13.37 6.68
CA GLY A 58 -18.10 -13.57 5.71
C GLY A 58 -18.36 -12.39 4.74
N GLU A 59 -17.81 -11.21 5.01
CA GLU A 59 -18.10 -9.97 4.25
C GLU A 59 -16.85 -9.39 3.55
N ARG A 60 -15.65 -9.94 3.83
CA ARG A 60 -14.38 -9.51 3.19
C ARG A 60 -14.37 -9.65 1.67
N TYR A 61 -15.25 -10.48 1.11
CA TYR A 61 -15.44 -10.64 -0.34
C TYR A 61 -16.24 -9.50 -1.00
N HIS A 62 -16.97 -8.71 -0.21
CA HIS A 62 -17.88 -7.68 -0.74
C HIS A 62 -17.52 -6.27 -0.25
N ARG A 63 -16.76 -6.14 0.84
CA ARG A 63 -16.44 -4.85 1.46
C ARG A 63 -14.99 -4.76 1.91
N PHE A 64 -14.39 -3.61 1.61
CA PHE A 64 -13.03 -3.25 1.95
C PHE A 64 -13.02 -2.17 3.04
N SER A 65 -12.33 -2.42 4.16
CA SER A 65 -12.05 -1.40 5.16
C SER A 65 -10.66 -1.58 5.75
N ILE A 66 -9.93 -0.48 5.80
CA ILE A 66 -8.84 -0.26 6.74
C ILE A 66 -9.40 0.56 7.92
N SER A 67 -8.97 0.26 9.14
CA SER A 67 -9.43 1.02 10.30
C SER A 67 -8.92 2.45 10.27
N GLY A 68 -9.68 3.38 10.87
CA GLY A 68 -9.22 4.77 11.03
C GLY A 68 -7.90 4.88 11.82
N GLN A 69 -7.66 3.95 12.74
CA GLN A 69 -6.39 3.87 13.48
C GLN A 69 -5.20 3.52 12.58
N GLN A 70 -5.38 2.57 11.65
CA GLN A 70 -4.35 2.22 10.68
C GLN A 70 -4.03 3.39 9.74
N LEU A 71 -5.05 4.12 9.28
CA LEU A 71 -4.84 5.31 8.46
C LEU A 71 -4.11 6.42 9.23
N MET A 72 -4.52 6.75 10.45
CA MET A 72 -3.83 7.75 11.28
C MET A 72 -2.38 7.37 11.58
N ARG A 73 -2.12 6.08 11.84
CA ARG A 73 -0.75 5.57 12.02
C ARG A 73 0.07 5.76 10.75
N ALA A 74 -0.52 5.49 9.59
CA ALA A 74 0.16 5.64 8.31
C ALA A 74 0.52 7.09 8.00
N GLU A 75 -0.41 8.02 8.20
CA GLU A 75 -0.15 9.46 8.05
C GLU A 75 0.98 9.91 8.97
N ARG A 76 1.00 9.42 10.21
CA ARG A 76 2.10 9.70 11.14
C ARG A 76 3.44 9.16 10.64
N VAL A 77 3.48 7.91 10.17
CA VAL A 77 4.70 7.30 9.60
C VAL A 77 5.18 8.08 8.38
N ALA A 78 4.27 8.54 7.53
CA ALA A 78 4.60 9.38 6.38
C ALA A 78 5.22 10.72 6.82
N GLY A 79 4.66 11.38 7.83
CA GLY A 79 5.20 12.63 8.37
C GLY A 79 6.57 12.47 9.07
N GLU A 80 6.81 11.35 9.75
CA GLU A 80 8.10 11.07 10.40
C GLU A 80 9.21 10.70 9.41
N ARG A 81 8.85 10.18 8.23
CA ARG A 81 9.78 9.71 7.19
C ARG A 81 9.89 10.65 5.97
N GLY A 82 9.17 11.77 6.01
CA GLY A 82 9.11 12.79 4.96
C GLY A 82 10.36 13.66 4.88
#